data_AF-A0A1H0PAP0-F1
#
_entry.id   AF-A0A1H0PAP0-F1
#
_cell.length_a   1.000
_cell.length_b   1.000
_cell.length_c   1.000
_cell.angle_alpha   90.00
_cell.angle_beta   90.00
_cell.angle_gamma   90.00
#
_symmetry.space_group_name_H-M   'P 1'
#
loop_
_entity.id
_entity.type
_entity.pdbx_description
1 polymer ?
#
loop_
_entity_poly.entity_id
_entity_poly.type
_entity_poly.pdbx_seq_one_letter_code
_entity_poly.pdbx_strand_id
1 'polypeptide(L)'
;MKMIKNLTIVGCLSLFLSACSGNDSTPMTEPSFSNVTVHDPSIIKADDTFYVFGSHLASAKSENLMDWTQVSNGVQKGNPLIPDAREEMKETFEWAQTDTFWAADVIQLEDGKYYMYYNACKGDSPRSAMGLAVSDNIEGPYEDLGIFMKSGMWDQPSEDGTIYDATVHPNAVDPDTFYDNEGKLWMVYGSYSGGIYILEMDPVTGFPLEGQGYGKKLLGANHSRIEAPYMMYNPDTKYYYLFLSYGGLDAIGGYNIRVSRSENPDGPFYDVEDQDMIHAHGKSGTVFDDLSIEPYGAKLVGNFDFVQLESEENTIKETGYVSPGHNSAYYDEETGKYFNIFHTRFPNSGEHHEVRVHQMFFNEDGWPVMAPHRYGGETIEAYDKKEVVGEYKFINHGKDISSLIKESELITLEKNGKVTGYVSGEWKQTGENSVQLEIDGVTYDGVFLRQWDEVNSKEVMTFTALSNDGTAIWGSQVVE
;
A
#
# COMPACT_ATOMS: atom_id res chain seq x y z
N MET A 1 -63.85 54.61 19.52
CA MET A 1 -62.65 54.97 18.73
C MET A 1 -61.92 53.68 18.41
N LYS A 2 -61.68 53.43 17.10
CA LYS A 2 -60.83 52.41 16.43
C LYS A 2 -60.04 51.44 17.35
N MET A 3 -59.96 50.13 17.10
CA MET A 3 -59.36 49.55 15.89
C MET A 3 -59.63 48.03 15.82
N ILE A 4 -60.07 47.57 14.65
CA ILE A 4 -60.22 46.15 14.27
C ILE A 4 -58.84 45.68 13.77
N LYS A 5 -58.33 44.56 14.29
CA LYS A 5 -57.16 43.85 13.72
C LYS A 5 -57.66 42.75 12.79
N ASN A 6 -57.36 42.90 11.49
CA ASN A 6 -57.56 41.88 10.48
C ASN A 6 -56.54 40.74 10.68
N LEU A 7 -57.03 39.51 10.77
CA LEU A 7 -56.25 38.29 10.74
C LEU A 7 -56.34 37.73 9.31
N THR A 8 -55.26 37.87 8.55
CA THR A 8 -55.15 37.29 7.20
C THR A 8 -54.76 35.82 7.33
N ILE A 9 -55.67 34.92 6.97
CA ILE A 9 -55.39 33.48 6.84
C ILE A 9 -54.71 33.28 5.48
N VAL A 10 -53.43 32.92 5.49
CA VAL A 10 -52.71 32.43 4.29
C VAL A 10 -52.89 30.92 4.25
N GLY A 11 -53.66 30.42 3.28
CA GLY A 11 -53.78 29.00 3.01
C GLY A 11 -52.53 28.49 2.29
N CYS A 12 -51.75 27.64 2.95
CA CYS A 12 -50.69 26.87 2.29
C CYS A 12 -51.32 25.75 1.46
N LEU A 13 -51.25 25.89 0.14
CA LEU A 13 -51.57 24.85 -0.82
C LEU A 13 -50.36 23.91 -0.91
N SER A 14 -50.45 22.73 -0.29
CA SER A 14 -49.41 21.69 -0.37
C SER A 14 -49.50 20.95 -1.71
N LEU A 15 -48.65 21.36 -2.66
CA LEU A 15 -48.34 20.60 -3.87
C LEU A 15 -47.43 19.43 -3.49
N PHE A 16 -47.98 18.21 -3.53
CA PHE A 16 -47.17 16.99 -3.57
C PHE A 16 -46.51 16.89 -4.95
N LEU A 17 -45.25 17.31 -5.05
CA LEU A 17 -44.37 16.93 -6.15
C LEU A 17 -43.80 15.55 -5.82
N SER A 18 -44.27 14.52 -6.52
CA SER A 18 -43.54 13.25 -6.62
C SER A 18 -42.20 13.55 -7.31
N ALA A 19 -41.13 13.60 -6.52
CA ALA A 19 -39.78 13.49 -7.04
C ALA A 19 -39.57 12.02 -7.45
N CYS A 20 -39.59 11.76 -8.75
CA CYS A 20 -38.92 10.59 -9.29
C CYS A 20 -37.42 10.84 -9.16
N SER A 21 -36.80 10.33 -8.10
CA SER A 21 -35.35 10.24 -7.97
C SER A 21 -34.86 9.16 -8.94
N GLY A 22 -34.60 9.55 -10.19
CA GLY A 22 -33.66 8.81 -11.02
C GLY A 22 -32.27 9.07 -10.47
N ASN A 23 -31.58 8.01 -10.03
CA ASN A 23 -30.12 8.04 -9.86
C ASN A 23 -29.52 8.17 -11.26
N ASP A 24 -29.48 9.38 -11.80
CA ASP A 24 -28.56 9.69 -12.89
C ASP A 24 -27.19 9.90 -12.23
N SER A 25 -26.44 8.80 -12.07
CA SER A 25 -25.03 8.84 -11.68
C SER A 25 -24.31 9.76 -12.67
N THR A 26 -23.63 10.78 -12.15
CA THR A 26 -22.91 11.72 -13.03
C THR A 26 -21.68 10.97 -13.56
N PRO A 27 -21.46 10.88 -14.88
CA PRO A 27 -20.30 10.16 -15.41
C PRO A 27 -19.00 10.73 -14.84
N MET A 28 -18.05 9.87 -14.47
CA MET A 28 -16.72 10.30 -14.05
C MET A 28 -16.09 11.18 -15.15
N THR A 29 -15.50 12.30 -14.71
CA THR A 29 -14.70 13.13 -15.61
C THR A 29 -13.40 12.39 -15.89
N GLU A 30 -12.99 12.30 -17.16
CA GLU A 30 -11.74 11.67 -17.57
C GLU A 30 -10.57 12.20 -16.71
N PRO A 31 -9.94 11.33 -15.89
CA PRO A 31 -8.82 11.73 -15.03
C PRO A 31 -7.57 11.99 -15.87
N SER A 32 -6.71 12.87 -15.36
CA SER A 32 -5.37 13.10 -15.90
C SER A 32 -4.34 12.47 -14.97
N PHE A 33 -3.28 11.92 -15.55
CA PHE A 33 -2.19 11.29 -14.82
C PHE A 33 -0.85 11.84 -15.28
N SER A 34 -0.01 12.16 -14.31
CA SER A 34 1.41 12.51 -14.54
C SER A 34 2.26 11.55 -13.73
N ASN A 35 2.96 10.63 -14.41
CA ASN A 35 3.74 9.59 -13.76
C ASN A 35 5.11 10.11 -13.30
N VAL A 36 5.62 9.51 -12.22
CA VAL A 36 6.94 9.77 -11.63
C VAL A 36 7.65 8.47 -11.29
N THR A 37 8.97 8.54 -11.14
CA THR A 37 9.82 7.40 -10.79
C THR A 37 10.38 7.62 -9.39
N VAL A 38 9.74 7.00 -8.41
CA VAL A 38 10.21 6.90 -7.02
C VAL A 38 10.10 5.42 -6.67
N HIS A 39 11.24 4.76 -6.47
CA HIS A 39 11.28 3.39 -5.97
C HIS A 39 11.03 3.46 -4.46
N ASP A 40 10.27 2.51 -3.91
CA ASP A 40 9.96 2.43 -2.48
C ASP A 40 9.28 3.68 -1.90
N PRO A 41 8.12 4.13 -2.45
CA PRO A 41 7.50 5.38 -2.04
C PRO A 41 6.85 5.30 -0.64
N SER A 42 7.38 6.06 0.32
CA SER A 42 6.72 6.37 1.60
C SER A 42 5.94 7.69 1.53
N ILE A 43 4.64 7.62 1.77
CA ILE A 43 3.68 8.73 1.68
C ILE A 43 3.68 9.58 2.96
N ILE A 44 3.61 10.89 2.79
CA ILE A 44 3.27 11.85 3.85
C ILE A 44 2.43 12.97 3.23
N LYS A 45 1.42 13.46 3.95
CA LYS A 45 0.70 14.69 3.60
C LYS A 45 1.22 15.83 4.46
N ALA A 46 1.65 16.92 3.83
CA ALA A 46 1.99 18.17 4.50
C ALA A 46 1.12 19.28 3.90
N ASP A 47 0.38 19.97 4.76
CA ASP A 47 -0.70 20.88 4.34
C ASP A 47 -1.65 20.17 3.35
N ASP A 48 -1.90 20.77 2.18
CA ASP A 48 -2.76 20.22 1.12
C ASP A 48 -1.99 19.40 0.06
N THR A 49 -0.72 19.05 0.31
CA THR A 49 0.15 18.36 -0.66
C THR A 49 0.63 17.02 -0.13
N PHE A 50 0.43 15.98 -0.94
CA PHE A 50 1.01 14.67 -0.74
C PHE A 50 2.44 14.63 -1.27
N TYR A 51 3.34 14.01 -0.52
CA TYR A 51 4.71 13.75 -0.91
C TYR A 51 4.99 12.27 -0.80
N VAL A 52 5.78 11.74 -1.73
CA VAL A 52 6.41 10.43 -1.59
C VAL A 52 7.92 10.61 -1.54
N PHE A 53 8.56 9.94 -0.58
CA PHE A 53 10.01 9.82 -0.46
C PHE A 53 10.37 8.36 -0.66
N GLY A 54 11.45 8.08 -1.36
CA GLY A 54 11.86 6.71 -1.57
C GLY A 54 13.35 6.52 -1.68
N SER A 55 13.72 5.37 -2.21
CA SER A 55 15.12 4.99 -2.44
C SER A 55 15.86 6.03 -3.28
N HIS A 56 17.19 6.04 -3.14
CA HIS A 56 18.11 6.87 -3.92
C HIS A 56 17.90 8.37 -3.77
N LEU A 57 17.29 8.81 -2.65
CA LEU A 57 16.94 10.21 -2.42
C LEU A 57 16.05 10.76 -3.53
N ALA A 58 15.13 9.92 -4.03
CA ALA A 58 14.08 10.31 -4.95
C ALA A 58 12.83 10.73 -4.18
N SER A 59 12.15 11.76 -4.68
CA SER A 59 10.87 12.19 -4.15
C SER A 59 9.98 12.84 -5.21
N ALA A 60 8.68 12.82 -4.96
CA ALA A 60 7.68 13.47 -5.79
C ALA A 60 6.55 14.02 -4.93
N LYS A 61 5.72 14.89 -5.51
CA LYS A 61 4.55 15.46 -4.83
C LYS A 61 3.32 15.54 -5.72
N SER A 62 2.14 15.57 -5.11
CA SER A 62 0.85 15.67 -5.78
C SER A 62 -0.19 16.32 -4.87
N GLU A 63 -1.15 17.06 -5.43
CA GLU A 63 -2.32 17.57 -4.69
C GLU A 63 -3.52 16.61 -4.77
N ASN A 64 -3.49 15.64 -5.69
CA ASN A 64 -4.67 14.81 -6.02
C ASN A 64 -4.36 13.30 -6.11
N LEU A 65 -3.13 12.88 -5.79
CA LEU A 65 -2.62 11.49 -5.89
C LEU A 65 -2.57 10.91 -7.32
N MET A 66 -2.87 11.70 -8.34
CA MET A 66 -2.93 11.29 -9.75
C MET A 66 -1.84 11.99 -10.58
N ASP A 67 -1.73 13.30 -10.43
CA ASP A 67 -0.75 14.15 -11.09
C ASP A 67 0.44 14.38 -10.18
N TRP A 68 1.52 13.64 -10.44
CA TRP A 68 2.75 13.75 -9.67
C TRP A 68 3.77 14.64 -10.36
N THR A 69 4.47 15.44 -9.56
CA THR A 69 5.65 16.21 -9.98
C THR A 69 6.88 15.67 -9.28
N GLN A 70 7.89 15.26 -10.05
CA GLN A 70 9.17 14.83 -9.48
C GLN A 70 9.85 16.03 -8.79
N VAL A 71 10.24 15.85 -7.52
CA VAL A 71 10.92 16.87 -6.70
C VAL A 71 12.43 16.61 -6.71
N SER A 72 12.83 15.35 -6.52
CA SER A 72 14.24 14.96 -6.47
C SER A 72 14.44 13.58 -7.07
N ASN A 73 15.67 13.31 -7.52
CA ASN A 73 16.09 12.01 -8.02
C ASN A 73 17.61 11.87 -7.91
N GLY A 74 18.06 10.81 -7.24
CA GLY A 74 19.45 10.40 -7.16
C GLY A 74 20.26 11.10 -6.06
N VAL A 75 21.25 10.37 -5.55
CA VAL A 75 22.25 10.87 -4.59
C VAL A 75 23.34 11.63 -5.36
N GLN A 76 23.13 12.94 -5.51
CA GLN A 76 24.03 13.83 -6.26
C GLN A 76 24.11 15.21 -5.60
N LYS A 77 25.23 15.92 -5.84
CA LYS A 77 25.40 17.29 -5.35
C LYS A 77 24.31 18.20 -5.93
N GLY A 78 23.69 19.00 -5.07
CA GLY A 78 22.57 19.88 -5.40
C GLY A 78 21.20 19.23 -5.38
N ASN A 79 21.06 17.97 -4.93
CA ASN A 79 19.74 17.41 -4.60
C ASN A 79 19.07 18.31 -3.54
N PRO A 80 17.81 18.75 -3.74
CA PRO A 80 17.17 19.72 -2.84
C PRO A 80 16.95 19.17 -1.43
N LEU A 81 16.74 17.86 -1.29
CA LEU A 81 16.52 17.22 0.00
C LEU A 81 17.81 17.24 0.83
N ILE A 82 18.93 16.84 0.23
CA ILE A 82 20.24 16.83 0.90
C ILE A 82 21.31 17.27 -0.11
N PRO A 83 21.74 18.55 -0.08
CA PRO A 83 22.59 19.12 -1.13
C PRO A 83 23.96 18.45 -1.34
N ASP A 84 24.58 17.87 -0.32
CA ASP A 84 25.83 17.12 -0.46
C ASP A 84 25.79 15.84 0.38
N ALA A 85 24.79 15.00 0.12
CA ALA A 85 24.47 13.84 0.95
C ALA A 85 25.66 12.92 1.26
N ARG A 86 26.59 12.73 0.32
CA ARG A 86 27.78 11.88 0.53
C ARG A 86 28.75 12.45 1.56
N GLU A 87 28.76 13.76 1.75
CA GLU A 87 29.52 14.41 2.82
C GLU A 87 28.68 14.50 4.10
N GLU A 88 27.42 14.89 4.01
CA GLU A 88 26.51 15.07 5.14
C GLU A 88 26.28 13.76 5.93
N MET A 89 26.11 12.62 5.23
CA MET A 89 25.90 11.29 5.83
C MET A 89 27.08 10.35 5.56
N LYS A 90 28.30 10.88 5.59
CA LYS A 90 29.52 10.15 5.21
C LYS A 90 29.68 8.83 5.96
N GLU A 91 29.44 8.81 7.27
CA GLU A 91 29.58 7.64 8.13
C GLU A 91 28.66 6.49 7.68
N THR A 92 27.47 6.83 7.15
CA THR A 92 26.48 5.88 6.66
C THR A 92 26.98 5.23 5.38
N PHE A 93 27.45 6.02 4.41
CA PHE A 93 28.02 5.52 3.16
C PHE A 93 29.29 4.70 3.40
N GLU A 94 30.18 5.13 4.29
CA GLU A 94 31.38 4.38 4.65
C GLU A 94 31.05 3.04 5.31
N TRP A 95 30.06 3.00 6.20
CA TRP A 95 29.62 1.76 6.84
C TRP A 95 29.02 0.77 5.83
N ALA A 96 28.06 1.26 5.03
CA ALA A 96 27.30 0.47 4.07
C ALA A 96 28.06 0.18 2.77
N GLN A 97 29.22 0.82 2.54
CA GLN A 97 30.07 0.61 1.37
C GLN A 97 29.32 0.80 0.05
N THR A 98 28.46 1.80 0.02
CA THR A 98 27.60 2.15 -1.11
C THR A 98 27.68 3.64 -1.37
N ASP A 99 27.07 4.08 -2.46
CA ASP A 99 27.07 5.47 -2.89
C ASP A 99 25.65 6.01 -3.16
N THR A 100 24.64 5.24 -2.72
CA THR A 100 23.21 5.55 -2.75
C THR A 100 22.51 5.18 -1.44
N PHE A 101 21.32 5.75 -1.21
CA PHE A 101 20.42 5.34 -0.12
C PHE A 101 19.40 4.32 -0.61
N TRP A 102 18.84 3.57 0.34
CA TRP A 102 17.66 2.71 0.20
C TRP A 102 16.40 3.45 0.72
N ALA A 103 15.30 2.73 0.90
CA ALA A 103 13.97 3.28 1.15
C ALA A 103 13.95 4.18 2.38
N ALA A 104 13.51 5.43 2.23
CA ALA A 104 13.41 6.39 3.31
C ALA A 104 11.96 6.50 3.78
N ASP A 105 11.80 6.90 5.04
CA ASP A 105 10.53 7.38 5.56
C ASP A 105 10.67 8.81 6.08
N VAL A 106 9.62 9.61 5.93
CA VAL A 106 9.55 10.99 6.41
C VAL A 106 8.27 11.19 7.19
N ILE A 107 8.40 11.60 8.45
CA ILE A 107 7.30 11.91 9.35
C ILE A 107 7.46 13.32 9.94
N GLN A 108 6.35 14.01 10.18
CA GLN A 108 6.34 15.24 10.97
C GLN A 108 6.18 14.90 12.46
N LEU A 109 7.11 15.36 13.31
CA LEU A 109 7.00 15.19 14.77
C LEU A 109 6.28 16.38 15.42
N GLU A 110 6.03 16.29 16.73
CA GLU A 110 5.23 17.29 17.48
C GLU A 110 5.83 18.71 17.46
N ASP A 111 7.13 18.85 17.20
CA ASP A 111 7.81 20.14 17.05
C ASP A 111 7.54 20.83 15.70
N GLY A 112 6.81 20.15 14.80
CA GLY A 112 6.43 20.62 13.46
C GLY A 112 7.53 20.42 12.41
N LYS A 113 8.67 19.83 12.75
CA LYS A 113 9.76 19.53 11.81
C LYS A 113 9.55 18.18 11.14
N TYR A 114 10.21 18.00 10.00
CA TYR A 114 10.19 16.77 9.22
C TYR A 114 11.43 15.95 9.52
N TYR A 115 11.24 14.70 9.91
CA TYR A 115 12.28 13.76 10.28
C TYR A 115 12.36 12.67 9.22
N MET A 116 13.49 12.59 8.54
CA MET A 116 13.80 11.58 7.54
C MET A 116 14.61 10.44 8.17
N TYR A 117 13.99 9.28 8.26
CA TYR A 117 14.67 8.03 8.61
C TYR A 117 15.31 7.47 7.35
N TYR A 118 16.59 7.79 7.16
CA TYR A 118 17.36 7.35 6.01
C TYR A 118 18.12 6.07 6.33
N ASN A 119 18.45 5.29 5.31
CA ASN A 119 19.34 4.14 5.46
C ASN A 119 20.09 3.83 4.17
N ALA A 120 21.20 3.13 4.32
CA ALA A 120 22.00 2.64 3.21
C ALA A 120 22.45 1.21 3.48
N CYS A 121 22.51 0.40 2.42
CA CYS A 121 22.93 -1.00 2.46
C CYS A 121 23.92 -1.27 1.33
N LYS A 122 24.86 -2.19 1.59
CA LYS A 122 25.82 -2.65 0.58
C LYS A 122 25.16 -3.35 -0.61
N GLY A 123 23.99 -3.95 -0.39
CA GLY A 123 23.17 -4.63 -1.40
C GLY A 123 23.51 -6.10 -1.63
N ASP A 124 24.74 -6.54 -1.35
CA ASP A 124 25.13 -7.97 -1.40
C ASP A 124 25.07 -8.69 -0.04
N SER A 125 24.78 -7.94 1.02
CA SER A 125 24.77 -8.39 2.41
C SER A 125 24.05 -7.35 3.27
N PRO A 126 23.56 -7.71 4.48
CA PRO A 126 22.87 -6.77 5.38
C PRO A 126 23.87 -5.85 6.11
N ARG A 127 24.89 -5.39 5.40
CA ARG A 127 25.86 -4.40 5.87
C ARG A 127 25.23 -3.02 5.67
N SER A 128 24.50 -2.59 6.70
CA SER A 128 23.60 -1.43 6.59
C SER A 128 23.65 -0.56 7.82
N ALA A 129 23.36 0.72 7.62
CA ALA A 129 23.21 1.71 8.66
C ALA A 129 21.94 2.52 8.42
N MET A 130 21.22 2.79 9.49
CA MET A 130 20.04 3.66 9.51
C MET A 130 20.30 4.82 10.47
N GLY A 131 19.95 6.01 10.01
CA GLY A 131 20.12 7.26 10.75
C GLY A 131 18.93 8.17 10.58
N LEU A 132 19.02 9.32 11.22
CA LEU A 132 17.95 10.31 11.28
C LEU A 132 18.47 11.65 10.77
N ALA A 133 17.71 12.31 9.92
CA ALA A 133 17.98 13.69 9.51
C ALA A 133 16.72 14.55 9.72
N VAL A 134 16.88 15.85 9.94
CA VAL A 134 15.76 16.75 10.27
C VAL A 134 15.76 17.98 9.37
N SER A 135 14.57 18.47 9.03
CA SER A 135 14.37 19.70 8.26
C SER A 135 13.19 20.51 8.79
N ASP A 136 13.28 21.84 8.70
CA ASP A 136 12.16 22.75 8.92
C ASP A 136 11.13 22.71 7.77
N ASN A 137 11.54 22.23 6.59
CA ASN A 137 10.71 22.19 5.39
C ASN A 137 10.70 20.78 4.79
N ILE A 138 9.55 20.29 4.35
CA ILE A 138 9.41 18.93 3.82
C ILE A 138 10.31 18.66 2.61
N GLU A 139 10.58 19.67 1.78
CA GLU A 139 11.48 19.59 0.62
C GLU A 139 12.98 19.84 0.96
N GLY A 140 13.34 19.86 2.24
CA GLY A 140 14.70 20.03 2.73
C GLY A 140 15.18 21.49 2.86
N PRO A 141 16.48 21.71 3.07
CA PRO A 141 17.50 20.68 3.24
C PRO A 141 17.38 19.95 4.59
N TYR A 142 17.59 18.63 4.60
CA TYR A 142 17.70 17.81 5.80
C TYR A 142 19.13 17.80 6.32
N GLU A 143 19.29 18.04 7.62
CA GLU A 143 20.57 18.02 8.34
C GLU A 143 20.71 16.70 9.14
N ASP A 144 21.88 16.07 9.09
CA ASP A 144 22.09 14.78 9.75
C ASP A 144 22.10 14.91 11.29
N LEU A 145 21.34 14.06 11.97
CA LEU A 145 21.38 13.86 13.42
C LEU A 145 22.20 12.64 13.82
N GLY A 146 22.56 11.79 12.86
CA GLY A 146 23.48 10.67 13.02
C GLY A 146 22.82 9.29 12.94
N ILE A 147 23.69 8.28 12.84
CA ILE A 147 23.33 6.86 12.80
C ILE A 147 22.94 6.37 14.20
N PHE A 148 21.83 5.65 14.30
CA PHE A 148 21.38 5.02 15.55
C PHE A 148 21.27 3.49 15.47
N MET A 149 21.34 2.90 14.27
CA MET A 149 21.18 1.46 14.07
C MET A 149 22.12 0.94 13.00
N LYS A 150 22.80 -0.18 13.26
CA LYS A 150 23.65 -0.88 12.28
C LYS A 150 23.36 -2.37 12.24
N SER A 151 23.61 -2.94 11.07
CA SER A 151 23.59 -4.38 10.82
C SER A 151 24.84 -4.80 10.03
N GLY A 152 25.14 -6.09 10.03
CA GLY A 152 26.28 -6.65 9.27
C GLY A 152 27.64 -6.35 9.90
N MET A 153 27.69 -6.17 11.22
CA MET A 153 28.93 -6.15 12.01
C MET A 153 29.41 -7.57 12.30
N TRP A 154 29.86 -8.28 11.26
CA TRP A 154 30.29 -9.68 11.38
C TRP A 154 31.33 -9.88 12.49
N ASP A 155 31.13 -10.94 13.28
CA ASP A 155 31.98 -11.33 14.41
C ASP A 155 32.12 -10.27 15.52
N GLN A 156 31.21 -9.29 15.56
CA GLN A 156 31.17 -8.21 16.55
C GLN A 156 29.82 -8.15 17.25
N PRO A 157 29.76 -7.61 18.48
CA PRO A 157 28.51 -7.31 19.13
C PRO A 157 27.61 -6.41 18.27
N SER A 158 26.36 -6.82 18.08
CA SER A 158 25.27 -6.05 17.49
C SER A 158 24.59 -5.15 18.52
N GLU A 159 23.53 -4.48 18.10
CA GLU A 159 22.79 -3.49 18.90
C GLU A 159 22.13 -4.09 20.15
N ASP A 160 21.84 -5.39 20.15
CA ASP A 160 21.36 -6.14 21.32
C ASP A 160 22.47 -6.74 22.21
N GLY A 161 23.74 -6.48 21.87
CA GLY A 161 24.92 -6.94 22.60
C GLY A 161 25.36 -8.38 22.29
N THR A 162 24.66 -9.12 21.44
CA THR A 162 25.06 -10.46 20.98
C THR A 162 25.86 -10.37 19.68
N ILE A 163 26.47 -11.46 19.19
CA ILE A 163 27.19 -11.39 17.90
C ILE A 163 26.19 -11.30 16.76
N TYR A 164 26.40 -10.39 15.81
CA TYR A 164 25.47 -10.20 14.68
C TYR A 164 25.29 -11.50 13.86
N ASP A 165 24.06 -11.99 13.78
CA ASP A 165 23.65 -13.14 12.98
C ASP A 165 22.44 -12.76 12.10
N ALA A 166 22.65 -12.69 10.79
CA ALA A 166 21.63 -12.29 9.82
C ALA A 166 20.48 -13.29 9.66
N THR A 167 20.52 -14.46 10.30
CA THR A 167 19.38 -15.39 10.32
C THR A 167 18.34 -15.02 11.37
N VAL A 168 18.73 -14.21 12.37
CA VAL A 168 17.87 -13.78 13.48
C VAL A 168 17.81 -12.26 13.64
N HIS A 169 18.89 -11.53 13.36
CA HIS A 169 18.92 -10.07 13.44
C HIS A 169 18.51 -9.40 12.11
N PRO A 170 17.83 -8.24 12.18
CA PRO A 170 17.33 -7.56 10.99
C PRO A 170 18.47 -6.97 10.16
N ASN A 171 18.17 -6.76 8.87
CA ASN A 171 18.88 -5.75 8.09
C ASN A 171 18.36 -4.37 8.51
N ALA A 172 19.24 -3.43 8.86
CA ALA A 172 18.88 -2.10 9.34
C ALA A 172 18.50 -1.15 8.18
N VAL A 173 17.36 -1.44 7.52
CA VAL A 173 16.79 -0.70 6.38
C VAL A 173 15.27 -0.70 6.44
N ASP A 174 14.62 -0.02 5.49
CA ASP A 174 13.18 0.01 5.27
C ASP A 174 12.36 0.43 6.52
N PRO A 175 12.61 1.61 7.10
CA PRO A 175 11.84 2.12 8.22
C PRO A 175 10.46 2.61 7.77
N ASP A 176 9.49 2.46 8.65
CA ASP A 176 8.22 3.19 8.67
C ASP A 176 8.00 3.67 10.10
N THR A 177 7.97 4.98 10.30
CA THR A 177 7.77 5.61 11.61
C THR A 177 6.37 6.20 11.68
N PHE A 178 5.59 5.79 12.69
CA PHE A 178 4.19 6.14 12.81
C PHE A 178 3.79 6.41 14.25
N TYR A 179 2.75 7.23 14.43
CA TYR A 179 2.07 7.37 15.71
C TYR A 179 0.98 6.30 15.85
N ASP A 180 0.92 5.67 17.02
CA ASP A 180 -0.21 4.82 17.38
C ASP A 180 -1.44 5.65 17.77
N ASN A 181 -2.59 4.98 17.96
CA ASN A 181 -3.85 5.61 18.34
C ASN A 181 -3.86 6.19 19.77
N GLU A 182 -2.80 5.99 20.55
CA GLU A 182 -2.57 6.58 21.88
C GLU A 182 -1.54 7.73 21.85
N GLY A 183 -0.96 8.02 20.68
CA GLY A 183 0.06 9.07 20.48
C GLY A 183 1.49 8.64 20.79
N LYS A 184 1.79 7.34 20.95
CA LYS A 184 3.18 6.88 21.05
C LYS A 184 3.78 6.74 19.65
N LEU A 185 5.06 7.10 19.54
CA LEU A 185 5.81 6.97 18.30
C LEU A 185 6.44 5.58 18.24
N TRP A 186 6.28 4.91 17.10
CA TRP A 186 6.85 3.60 16.81
C TRP A 186 7.60 3.65 15.48
N MET A 187 8.59 2.77 15.31
CA MET A 187 9.22 2.52 14.02
C MET A 187 9.25 1.02 13.75
N VAL A 188 8.58 0.58 12.69
CA VAL A 188 8.71 -0.78 12.16
C VAL A 188 9.74 -0.77 11.03
N TYR A 189 10.57 -1.81 10.94
CA TYR A 189 11.63 -1.86 9.93
C TYR A 189 12.13 -3.28 9.65
N GLY A 190 12.88 -3.42 8.55
CA GLY A 190 13.63 -4.62 8.23
C GLY A 190 13.43 -5.12 6.80
N SER A 191 14.47 -5.71 6.24
CA SER A 191 14.45 -6.39 4.95
C SER A 191 15.19 -7.72 5.04
N TYR A 192 14.48 -8.79 4.69
CA TYR A 192 14.98 -10.15 4.62
C TYR A 192 15.62 -10.58 5.95
N SER A 193 16.85 -11.11 5.91
CA SER A 193 17.69 -11.44 7.07
C SER A 193 16.91 -12.07 8.24
N GLY A 194 16.99 -11.48 9.43
CA GLY A 194 16.32 -11.94 10.63
C GLY A 194 14.84 -11.60 10.72
N GLY A 195 14.29 -10.86 9.75
CA GLY A 195 12.89 -10.48 9.68
C GLY A 195 12.60 -9.02 10.03
N ILE A 196 11.34 -8.78 10.37
CA ILE A 196 10.76 -7.46 10.63
C ILE A 196 10.70 -7.21 12.13
N TYR A 197 11.11 -6.02 12.54
CA TYR A 197 11.21 -5.61 13.93
C TYR A 197 10.49 -4.28 14.16
N ILE A 198 10.13 -4.00 15.41
CA ILE A 198 9.53 -2.73 15.83
C ILE A 198 10.23 -2.17 17.07
N LEU A 199 10.41 -0.86 17.09
CA LEU A 199 10.99 -0.08 18.18
C LEU A 199 9.98 0.97 18.67
N GLU A 200 9.93 1.19 19.99
CA GLU A 200 9.30 2.37 20.56
C GLU A 200 10.27 3.55 20.44
N MET A 201 9.76 4.70 19.98
CA MET A 201 10.57 5.87 19.63
C MET A 201 10.28 7.01 20.61
N ASP A 202 11.26 7.87 20.84
CA ASP A 202 11.07 9.11 21.59
C ASP A 202 10.40 10.16 20.69
N PRO A 203 9.17 10.61 20.99
CA PRO A 203 8.46 11.58 20.15
C PRO A 203 9.10 12.97 20.14
N VAL A 204 10.03 13.25 21.06
CA VAL A 204 10.73 14.54 21.16
C VAL A 204 12.01 14.54 20.32
N THR A 205 12.72 13.41 20.25
CA THR A 205 14.03 13.36 19.60
C THR A 205 14.02 12.59 18.27
N GLY A 206 12.99 11.76 18.02
CA GLY A 206 12.92 10.85 16.88
C GLY A 206 13.85 9.64 16.99
N PHE A 207 14.62 9.48 18.07
CA PHE A 207 15.48 8.31 18.26
C PHE A 207 14.75 7.18 19.00
N PRO A 208 15.17 5.91 18.84
CA PRO A 208 14.64 4.82 19.65
C PRO A 208 14.86 5.07 21.15
N LEU A 209 13.90 4.64 21.99
CA LEU A 209 14.12 4.61 23.44
C LEU A 209 15.29 3.67 23.80
N GLU A 210 16.04 4.01 24.85
CA GLU A 210 17.25 3.28 25.24
C GLU A 210 16.97 1.81 25.65
N GLY A 211 17.93 0.92 25.36
CA GLY A 211 17.95 -0.44 25.89
C GLY A 211 17.10 -1.47 25.13
N GLN A 212 16.58 -1.12 23.95
CA GLN A 212 15.75 -2.02 23.13
C GLN A 212 16.55 -2.96 22.20
N GLY A 213 17.82 -2.65 21.93
CA GLY A 213 18.59 -3.35 20.90
C GLY A 213 17.93 -3.20 19.53
N TYR A 214 17.65 -4.32 18.85
CA TYR A 214 16.86 -4.32 17.60
C TYR A 214 15.34 -4.20 17.80
N GLY A 215 14.86 -4.13 19.04
CA GLY A 215 13.43 -4.05 19.34
C GLY A 215 12.73 -5.41 19.34
N LYS A 216 11.41 -5.38 19.23
CA LYS A 216 10.56 -6.59 19.23
C LYS A 216 10.44 -7.13 17.81
N LYS A 217 10.71 -8.43 17.65
CA LYS A 217 10.47 -9.12 16.38
C LYS A 217 8.98 -9.31 16.12
N LEU A 218 8.53 -8.98 14.90
CA LEU A 218 7.15 -9.19 14.45
C LEU A 218 7.00 -10.48 13.62
N LEU A 219 7.92 -10.73 12.69
CA LEU A 219 7.89 -11.89 11.77
C LEU A 219 9.21 -12.06 11.01
N GLY A 220 9.29 -13.09 10.15
CA GLY A 220 10.46 -13.38 9.30
C GLY A 220 11.58 -14.07 10.06
N ALA A 221 12.53 -14.68 9.36
CA ALA A 221 13.81 -15.22 9.86
C ALA A 221 14.53 -15.89 8.68
N ASN A 222 15.77 -16.32 8.86
CA ASN A 222 16.47 -17.22 7.93
C ASN A 222 16.46 -16.70 6.48
N HIS A 223 16.63 -15.39 6.30
CA HIS A 223 16.62 -14.74 5.00
C HIS A 223 15.33 -14.98 4.20
N SER A 224 14.18 -15.02 4.85
CA SER A 224 12.87 -14.92 4.16
C SER A 224 12.83 -13.70 3.25
N ARG A 225 12.26 -13.82 2.05
CA ARG A 225 12.08 -12.66 1.14
C ARG A 225 10.86 -11.84 1.56
N ILE A 226 10.98 -11.15 2.69
CA ILE A 226 9.96 -10.26 3.27
C ILE A 226 10.65 -8.96 3.65
N GLU A 227 10.11 -7.83 3.21
CA GLU A 227 10.63 -6.48 3.49
C GLU A 227 9.52 -5.43 3.43
N ALA A 228 9.91 -4.15 3.51
CA ALA A 228 9.03 -3.00 3.37
C ALA A 228 7.82 -3.04 4.32
N PRO A 229 8.03 -3.13 5.65
CA PRO A 229 6.93 -3.04 6.58
C PRO A 229 6.35 -1.63 6.57
N TYR A 230 5.03 -1.53 6.54
CA TYR A 230 4.32 -0.26 6.68
C TYR A 230 3.07 -0.44 7.54
N MET A 231 2.89 0.43 8.53
CA MET A 231 1.79 0.37 9.48
C MET A 231 0.69 1.36 9.13
N MET A 232 -0.56 0.90 9.13
CA MET A 232 -1.72 1.79 9.04
C MET A 232 -2.76 1.40 10.09
N TYR A 233 -3.14 2.35 10.94
CA TYR A 233 -4.27 2.15 11.84
C TYR A 233 -5.59 2.49 11.13
N ASN A 234 -6.61 1.66 11.33
CA ASN A 234 -7.97 1.93 10.86
C ASN A 234 -8.88 2.23 12.07
N PRO A 235 -9.45 3.44 12.20
CA PRO A 235 -10.29 3.80 13.33
C PRO A 235 -11.64 3.06 13.38
N ASP A 236 -12.16 2.59 12.24
CA ASP A 236 -13.44 1.89 12.15
C ASP A 236 -13.32 0.45 12.63
N THR A 237 -12.28 -0.25 12.17
CA THR A 237 -12.03 -1.65 12.56
C THR A 237 -11.24 -1.77 13.87
N LYS A 238 -10.54 -0.70 14.27
CA LYS A 238 -9.64 -0.62 15.44
C LYS A 238 -8.46 -1.58 15.37
N TYR A 239 -8.02 -1.90 14.16
CA TYR A 239 -6.85 -2.71 13.90
C TYR A 239 -5.71 -1.86 13.32
N TYR A 240 -4.49 -2.24 13.67
CA TYR A 240 -3.28 -1.93 12.94
C TYR A 240 -3.11 -2.95 11.83
N TYR A 241 -2.88 -2.48 10.60
CA TYR A 241 -2.58 -3.30 9.44
C TYR A 241 -1.11 -3.16 9.11
N LEU A 242 -0.39 -4.27 9.18
CA LEU A 242 1.01 -4.37 8.79
C LEU A 242 1.07 -4.85 7.34
N PHE A 243 1.35 -3.91 6.45
CA PHE A 243 1.67 -4.18 5.05
C PHE A 243 3.11 -4.62 4.91
N LEU A 244 3.36 -5.53 3.97
CA LEU A 244 4.66 -6.14 3.70
C LEU A 244 4.77 -6.41 2.21
N SER A 245 6.00 -6.47 1.71
CA SER A 245 6.27 -6.99 0.36
C SER A 245 6.99 -8.32 0.43
N TYR A 246 6.47 -9.30 -0.31
CA TYR A 246 6.98 -10.65 -0.38
C TYR A 246 7.65 -10.90 -1.74
N GLY A 247 8.71 -11.69 -1.77
CA GLY A 247 9.47 -11.99 -2.99
C GLY A 247 10.54 -10.96 -3.30
N GLY A 248 11.02 -10.95 -4.55
CA GLY A 248 12.06 -10.03 -5.03
C GLY A 248 11.49 -8.91 -5.88
N LEU A 249 12.01 -7.69 -5.70
CA LEU A 249 11.55 -6.47 -6.38
C LEU A 249 11.72 -6.48 -7.91
N ASP A 250 12.68 -7.25 -8.43
CA ASP A 250 12.99 -7.29 -9.86
C ASP A 250 11.86 -7.93 -10.68
N ALA A 251 11.86 -7.77 -12.01
CA ALA A 251 10.77 -8.23 -12.86
C ALA A 251 10.53 -9.75 -12.84
N ILE A 252 11.51 -10.55 -12.39
CA ILE A 252 11.39 -12.01 -12.25
C ILE A 252 11.36 -12.46 -10.77
N GLY A 253 11.32 -11.52 -9.82
CA GLY A 253 11.42 -11.80 -8.40
C GLY A 253 10.10 -12.17 -7.72
N GLY A 254 8.96 -11.86 -8.37
CA GLY A 254 7.61 -12.19 -7.89
C GLY A 254 7.13 -11.31 -6.74
N TYR A 255 7.47 -10.02 -6.77
CA TYR A 255 7.06 -9.07 -5.73
C TYR A 255 5.55 -8.97 -5.63
N ASN A 256 5.03 -8.98 -4.41
CA ASN A 256 3.60 -8.90 -4.12
C ASN A 256 3.36 -8.26 -2.76
N ILE A 257 2.27 -7.50 -2.65
CA ILE A 257 1.87 -6.84 -1.40
C ILE A 257 1.02 -7.79 -0.57
N ARG A 258 1.36 -7.89 0.71
CA ARG A 258 0.61 -8.64 1.71
C ARG A 258 0.23 -7.80 2.90
N VAL A 259 -0.80 -8.23 3.61
CA VAL A 259 -1.26 -7.57 4.84
C VAL A 259 -1.59 -8.59 5.93
N SER A 260 -1.33 -8.20 7.17
CA SER A 260 -1.76 -8.85 8.41
C SER A 260 -2.29 -7.78 9.37
N ARG A 261 -2.95 -8.16 10.47
CA ARG A 261 -3.50 -7.18 11.42
C ARG A 261 -3.28 -7.55 12.89
N SER A 262 -3.30 -6.53 13.74
CA SER A 262 -3.28 -6.66 15.20
C SER A 262 -4.08 -5.55 15.87
N GLU A 263 -4.62 -5.80 17.07
CA GLU A 263 -5.22 -4.75 17.89
C GLU A 263 -4.14 -3.84 18.53
N ASN A 264 -2.87 -4.26 18.52
CA ASN A 264 -1.74 -3.51 19.10
C ASN A 264 -0.72 -3.15 18.00
N PRO A 265 -0.06 -1.98 18.10
CA PRO A 265 0.94 -1.56 17.11
C PRO A 265 2.15 -2.51 17.04
N ASP A 266 2.48 -3.17 18.15
CA ASP A 266 3.61 -4.09 18.27
C ASP A 266 3.21 -5.57 18.17
N GLY A 267 1.97 -5.89 17.77
CA GLY A 267 1.50 -7.25 17.57
C GLY A 267 1.04 -7.99 18.84
N PRO A 268 0.84 -9.32 18.80
CA PRO A 268 1.09 -10.20 17.66
C PRO A 268 0.18 -9.90 16.47
N PHE A 269 0.70 -10.11 15.25
CA PHE A 269 -0.03 -9.93 14.00
C PHE A 269 -0.54 -11.28 13.50
N TYR A 270 -1.76 -11.29 12.99
CA TYR A 270 -2.40 -12.47 12.40
C TYR A 270 -2.82 -12.16 10.96
N ASP A 271 -2.83 -13.18 10.10
CA ASP A 271 -3.47 -13.09 8.79
C ASP A 271 -4.97 -13.46 8.84
N VAL A 272 -5.61 -13.53 7.67
CA VAL A 272 -7.04 -13.83 7.56
C VAL A 272 -7.39 -15.27 7.96
N GLU A 273 -6.42 -16.18 8.00
CA GLU A 273 -6.57 -17.57 8.47
C GLU A 273 -6.22 -17.72 9.96
N ASP A 274 -6.10 -16.60 10.69
CA ASP A 274 -5.64 -16.54 12.08
C ASP A 274 -4.23 -17.13 12.29
N GLN A 275 -3.39 -17.14 11.26
CA GLN A 275 -2.00 -17.61 11.37
C GLN A 275 -1.15 -16.51 12.01
N ASP A 276 -0.43 -16.87 13.09
CA ASP A 276 0.50 -15.94 13.74
C ASP A 276 1.69 -15.65 12.83
N MET A 277 1.85 -14.39 12.46
CA MET A 277 2.89 -13.95 11.52
C MET A 277 4.30 -14.19 12.05
N ILE A 278 4.50 -14.37 13.36
CA ILE A 278 5.83 -14.74 13.90
C ILE A 278 6.37 -16.05 13.30
N HIS A 279 5.49 -16.90 12.75
CA HIS A 279 5.81 -18.16 12.09
C HIS A 279 6.00 -18.04 10.57
N ALA A 280 5.83 -16.85 9.99
CA ALA A 280 6.05 -16.58 8.57
C ALA A 280 7.56 -16.46 8.27
N HIS A 281 8.29 -17.58 8.34
CA HIS A 281 9.73 -17.60 8.08
C HIS A 281 10.22 -18.86 7.35
N GLY A 282 11.35 -18.72 6.65
CA GLY A 282 12.04 -19.83 5.99
C GLY A 282 12.56 -20.85 6.99
N LYS A 283 12.82 -22.08 6.52
CA LYS A 283 13.40 -23.13 7.37
C LYS A 283 14.83 -22.77 7.80
N SER A 284 15.21 -23.16 9.01
CA SER A 284 16.59 -23.00 9.50
C SER A 284 17.60 -23.58 8.50
N GLY A 285 18.64 -22.80 8.17
CA GLY A 285 19.69 -23.21 7.23
C GLY A 285 19.31 -23.09 5.75
N THR A 286 18.19 -22.46 5.43
CA THR A 286 17.82 -22.08 4.05
C THR A 286 18.06 -20.59 3.81
N VAL A 287 17.99 -20.17 2.55
CA VAL A 287 18.05 -18.77 2.12
C VAL A 287 16.96 -18.61 1.07
N PHE A 288 16.11 -17.58 1.19
CA PHE A 288 15.02 -17.29 0.25
C PHE A 288 14.03 -18.48 0.05
N ASP A 289 13.64 -19.15 1.15
CA ASP A 289 12.68 -20.27 1.14
C ASP A 289 11.23 -19.77 1.05
N ASP A 290 10.84 -19.35 -0.15
CA ASP A 290 9.53 -18.77 -0.45
C ASP A 290 8.35 -19.69 -0.13
N LEU A 291 8.51 -20.99 -0.38
CA LEU A 291 7.46 -22.00 -0.15
C LEU A 291 7.03 -22.08 1.32
N SER A 292 7.91 -21.70 2.24
CA SER A 292 7.59 -21.68 3.68
C SER A 292 6.88 -20.40 4.11
N ILE A 293 6.97 -19.30 3.35
CA ILE A 293 6.35 -18.01 3.70
C ILE A 293 5.11 -17.68 2.87
N GLU A 294 4.98 -18.20 1.65
CA GLU A 294 3.82 -17.96 0.79
C GLU A 294 2.46 -18.34 1.40
N PRO A 295 2.32 -19.27 2.37
CA PRO A 295 1.03 -19.52 2.99
C PRO A 295 0.54 -18.44 3.95
N TYR A 296 1.37 -17.45 4.33
CA TYR A 296 1.05 -16.45 5.36
C TYR A 296 0.71 -15.09 4.78
N GLY A 297 -0.23 -14.38 5.41
CA GLY A 297 -0.64 -13.03 5.04
C GLY A 297 -1.66 -13.02 3.91
N ALA A 298 -2.56 -12.04 3.92
CA ALA A 298 -3.50 -11.82 2.82
C ALA A 298 -2.78 -11.14 1.65
N LYS A 299 -2.72 -11.78 0.48
CA LYS A 299 -2.06 -11.24 -0.72
C LYS A 299 -3.04 -10.34 -1.48
N LEU A 300 -2.74 -9.05 -1.50
CA LEU A 300 -3.63 -8.02 -2.08
C LEU A 300 -3.45 -7.87 -3.59
N VAL A 301 -2.20 -7.98 -4.08
CA VAL A 301 -1.86 -7.84 -5.49
C VAL A 301 -0.55 -8.56 -5.80
N GLY A 302 -0.42 -9.09 -7.00
CA GLY A 302 0.83 -9.60 -7.57
C GLY A 302 0.87 -9.31 -9.07
N ASN A 303 1.71 -9.98 -9.85
CA ASN A 303 1.78 -9.75 -11.29
C ASN A 303 0.44 -10.07 -11.98
N PHE A 304 -0.07 -9.15 -12.80
CA PHE A 304 -1.33 -9.34 -13.52
C PHE A 304 -1.34 -8.58 -14.85
N ASP A 305 -2.25 -8.96 -15.73
CA ASP A 305 -2.54 -8.26 -16.98
C ASP A 305 -4.04 -8.37 -17.31
N PHE A 306 -4.74 -7.23 -17.40
CA PHE A 306 -6.10 -7.19 -17.94
C PHE A 306 -6.03 -7.28 -19.46
N VAL A 307 -6.03 -8.51 -19.96
CA VAL A 307 -5.91 -8.83 -21.39
C VAL A 307 -6.92 -8.03 -22.20
N GLN A 308 -6.40 -7.33 -23.21
CA GLN A 308 -7.20 -6.58 -24.17
C GLN A 308 -8.07 -7.53 -25.00
N LEU A 309 -9.35 -7.21 -25.15
CA LEU A 309 -10.24 -7.94 -26.06
C LEU A 309 -10.23 -7.31 -27.46
N GLU A 310 -10.55 -8.09 -28.49
CA GLU A 310 -10.63 -7.58 -29.88
C GLU A 310 -11.69 -6.48 -30.05
N SER A 311 -12.68 -6.42 -29.17
CA SER A 311 -13.76 -5.43 -29.17
C SER A 311 -13.36 -4.07 -28.60
N GLU A 312 -12.22 -3.99 -27.92
CA GLU A 312 -11.85 -2.84 -27.10
C GLU A 312 -10.86 -1.90 -27.81
N GLU A 313 -11.02 -0.59 -27.59
CA GLU A 313 -10.10 0.43 -28.11
C GLU A 313 -8.79 0.43 -27.30
N ASN A 314 -7.65 0.62 -27.98
CA ASN A 314 -6.33 0.60 -27.33
C ASN A 314 -5.76 2.01 -27.26
N THR A 315 -5.77 2.62 -26.08
CA THR A 315 -5.22 3.96 -25.88
C THR A 315 -3.83 3.94 -25.24
N ILE A 316 -3.49 2.91 -24.44
CA ILE A 316 -2.17 2.72 -23.80
C ILE A 316 -1.70 1.25 -23.78
N LYS A 317 -0.40 1.02 -23.57
CA LYS A 317 0.22 -0.33 -23.66
C LYS A 317 0.35 -1.05 -22.31
N GLU A 318 0.38 -0.30 -21.21
CA GLU A 318 0.55 -0.83 -19.87
C GLU A 318 -0.80 -1.29 -19.31
N THR A 319 -1.17 -2.54 -19.61
CA THR A 319 -2.46 -3.15 -19.23
C THR A 319 -2.42 -3.90 -17.88
N GLY A 320 -1.28 -3.87 -17.20
CA GLY A 320 -1.05 -4.62 -15.97
C GLY A 320 0.29 -4.31 -15.31
N TYR A 321 0.57 -5.03 -14.23
CA TYR A 321 1.72 -4.79 -13.34
C TYR A 321 2.63 -6.00 -13.22
N VAL A 322 3.92 -5.73 -13.00
CA VAL A 322 4.96 -6.70 -12.68
C VAL A 322 5.66 -6.24 -11.42
N SER A 323 5.82 -7.15 -10.46
CA SER A 323 6.43 -6.91 -9.16
C SER A 323 5.92 -5.63 -8.46
N PRO A 324 4.59 -5.44 -8.29
CA PRO A 324 4.06 -4.33 -7.51
C PRO A 324 4.39 -4.52 -6.01
N GLY A 325 4.95 -3.50 -5.36
CA GLY A 325 5.25 -3.57 -3.93
C GLY A 325 6.03 -2.39 -3.38
N HIS A 326 6.63 -2.63 -2.22
CA HIS A 326 7.20 -1.66 -1.29
C HIS A 326 6.24 -0.49 -1.10
N ASN A 327 5.08 -0.81 -0.53
CA ASN A 327 4.01 0.16 -0.40
C ASN A 327 4.11 0.94 0.91
N SER A 328 3.66 2.18 0.85
CA SER A 328 3.06 2.87 1.97
C SER A 328 1.54 2.85 1.86
N ALA A 329 0.85 3.32 2.90
CA ALA A 329 -0.60 3.42 2.92
C ALA A 329 -1.04 4.70 3.61
N TYR A 330 -2.16 5.28 3.18
CA TYR A 330 -2.67 6.54 3.70
C TYR A 330 -4.16 6.44 4.02
N TYR A 331 -4.54 6.87 5.23
CA TYR A 331 -5.93 7.14 5.60
C TYR A 331 -6.17 8.66 5.56
N ASP A 332 -7.10 9.07 4.71
CA ASP A 332 -7.53 10.46 4.63
C ASP A 332 -8.71 10.69 5.59
N GLU A 333 -8.45 11.34 6.73
CA GLU A 333 -9.48 11.64 7.73
C GLU A 333 -10.60 12.54 7.19
N GLU A 334 -10.32 13.39 6.19
CA GLU A 334 -11.32 14.33 5.64
C GLU A 334 -12.36 13.61 4.78
N THR A 335 -11.93 12.62 4.00
CA THR A 335 -12.78 11.90 3.06
C THR A 335 -13.17 10.50 3.53
N GLY A 336 -12.49 9.97 4.55
CA GLY A 336 -12.61 8.60 5.00
C GLY A 336 -12.03 7.57 4.03
N LYS A 337 -11.26 7.99 3.03
CA LYS A 337 -10.68 7.10 2.01
C LYS A 337 -9.36 6.52 2.48
N TYR A 338 -9.07 5.31 2.02
CA TYR A 338 -7.81 4.63 2.24
C TYR A 338 -7.09 4.45 0.90
N PHE A 339 -5.77 4.61 0.88
CA PHE A 339 -4.96 4.50 -0.33
C PHE A 339 -3.76 3.61 -0.09
N ASN A 340 -3.41 2.80 -1.09
CA ASN A 340 -2.15 2.07 -1.15
C ASN A 340 -1.26 2.75 -2.21
N ILE A 341 -0.06 3.16 -1.82
CA ILE A 341 0.90 3.87 -2.67
C ILE A 341 2.14 3.00 -2.79
N PHE A 342 2.51 2.61 -4.01
CA PHE A 342 3.56 1.62 -4.24
C PHE A 342 4.28 1.91 -5.56
N HIS A 343 5.42 1.26 -5.77
CA HIS A 343 6.04 1.24 -7.08
C HIS A 343 5.69 -0.08 -7.79
N THR A 344 5.67 -0.05 -9.11
CA THR A 344 5.52 -1.28 -9.91
C THR A 344 6.31 -1.17 -11.20
N ARG A 345 6.74 -2.33 -11.71
CA ARG A 345 7.16 -2.50 -13.10
C ARG A 345 5.95 -2.84 -13.96
N PHE A 346 6.18 -2.98 -15.28
CA PHE A 346 5.12 -3.22 -16.25
C PHE A 346 5.47 -4.37 -17.20
N PRO A 347 4.48 -5.13 -17.69
CA PRO A 347 4.67 -6.13 -18.73
C PRO A 347 5.45 -5.55 -19.91
N ASN A 348 6.46 -6.27 -20.38
CA ASN A 348 7.32 -5.88 -21.52
C ASN A 348 8.15 -4.60 -21.36
N SER A 349 8.29 -4.07 -20.13
CA SER A 349 9.06 -2.84 -19.84
C SER A 349 10.36 -3.07 -19.07
N GLY A 350 10.73 -4.32 -18.79
CA GLY A 350 11.93 -4.66 -18.03
C GLY A 350 11.87 -4.13 -16.60
N GLU A 351 12.91 -3.40 -16.19
CA GLU A 351 13.03 -2.83 -14.83
C GLU A 351 12.52 -1.39 -14.73
N HIS A 352 11.92 -0.84 -15.78
CA HIS A 352 11.25 0.46 -15.69
C HIS A 352 10.13 0.38 -14.66
N HIS A 353 10.07 1.37 -13.77
CA HIS A 353 9.09 1.41 -12.70
C HIS A 353 8.56 2.83 -12.48
N GLU A 354 7.34 2.91 -11.97
CA GLU A 354 6.65 4.15 -11.66
C GLU A 354 5.82 3.98 -10.38
N VAL A 355 5.46 5.12 -9.76
CA VAL A 355 4.51 5.16 -8.65
C VAL A 355 3.10 4.84 -9.16
N ARG A 356 2.35 4.07 -8.38
CA ARG A 356 0.91 3.83 -8.53
C ARG A 356 0.20 4.06 -7.22
N VAL A 357 -1.05 4.50 -7.31
CA VAL A 357 -1.95 4.72 -6.18
C VAL A 357 -3.24 3.99 -6.46
N HIS A 358 -3.68 3.13 -5.54
CA HIS A 358 -4.97 2.46 -5.62
C HIS A 358 -5.77 2.78 -4.36
N GLN A 359 -7.06 3.04 -4.52
CA GLN A 359 -7.94 3.14 -3.37
C GLN A 359 -8.10 1.75 -2.73
N MET A 360 -8.23 1.72 -1.40
CA MET A 360 -8.59 0.54 -0.64
C MET A 360 -9.95 0.74 0.04
N PHE A 361 -10.65 -0.37 0.25
CA PHE A 361 -11.90 -0.46 1.01
C PHE A 361 -11.76 -1.58 2.03
N PHE A 362 -12.60 -1.60 3.05
CA PHE A 362 -12.62 -2.69 4.03
C PHE A 362 -13.87 -3.53 3.82
N ASN A 363 -13.69 -4.85 3.66
CA ASN A 363 -14.81 -5.78 3.53
C ASN A 363 -15.52 -6.00 4.88
N GLU A 364 -16.60 -6.79 4.88
CA GLU A 364 -17.42 -7.04 6.08
C GLU A 364 -16.62 -7.68 7.24
N ASP A 365 -15.54 -8.40 6.94
CA ASP A 365 -14.64 -9.02 7.92
C ASP A 365 -13.52 -8.08 8.42
N GLY A 366 -13.51 -6.83 7.95
CA GLY A 366 -12.53 -5.81 8.32
C GLY A 366 -11.15 -6.07 7.73
N TRP A 367 -11.07 -6.60 6.50
CA TRP A 367 -9.82 -6.72 5.75
C TRP A 367 -9.80 -5.75 4.56
N PRO A 368 -8.65 -5.14 4.24
CA PRO A 368 -8.56 -4.26 3.10
C PRO A 368 -8.67 -5.07 1.80
N VAL A 369 -9.46 -4.55 0.86
CA VAL A 369 -9.52 -4.98 -0.55
C VAL A 369 -9.04 -3.81 -1.41
N MET A 370 -8.12 -4.10 -2.31
CA MET A 370 -7.48 -3.10 -3.17
C MET A 370 -8.26 -2.95 -4.47
N ALA A 371 -8.55 -1.72 -4.88
CA ALA A 371 -9.30 -1.46 -6.11
C ALA A 371 -8.51 -1.95 -7.35
N PRO A 372 -9.16 -2.54 -8.37
CA PRO A 372 -8.44 -3.11 -9.52
C PRO A 372 -7.67 -2.10 -10.37
N HIS A 373 -8.22 -0.91 -10.58
CA HIS A 373 -7.57 0.16 -11.34
C HIS A 373 -6.96 1.22 -10.42
N ARG A 374 -5.98 1.97 -10.94
CA ARG A 374 -5.37 3.10 -10.23
C ARG A 374 -6.46 4.14 -9.87
N TYR A 375 -6.26 4.84 -8.76
CA TYR A 375 -7.17 5.88 -8.30
C TYR A 375 -7.36 6.96 -9.37
N GLY A 376 -8.61 7.18 -9.78
CA GLY A 376 -9.04 8.16 -10.78
C GLY A 376 -9.99 9.22 -10.20
N GLY A 377 -10.07 9.35 -8.88
CA GLY A 377 -11.02 10.25 -8.20
C GLY A 377 -12.32 9.57 -7.76
N GLU A 378 -12.44 8.25 -7.93
CA GLU A 378 -13.65 7.51 -7.64
C GLU A 378 -14.04 7.58 -6.15
N THR A 379 -15.34 7.45 -5.89
CA THR A 379 -15.89 7.28 -4.55
C THR A 379 -16.90 6.15 -4.63
N ILE A 380 -16.90 5.27 -3.63
CA ILE A 380 -17.85 4.17 -3.60
C ILE A 380 -19.27 4.71 -3.38
N GLU A 381 -20.22 4.20 -4.17
CA GLU A 381 -21.63 4.61 -4.14
C GLU A 381 -22.54 3.41 -3.86
N ALA A 382 -23.85 3.59 -3.96
CA ALA A 382 -24.81 2.49 -4.02
C ALA A 382 -25.04 2.10 -5.49
N TYR A 383 -25.03 0.80 -5.80
CA TYR A 383 -25.17 0.30 -7.16
C TYR A 383 -26.41 -0.58 -7.29
N ASP A 384 -27.22 -0.36 -8.34
CA ASP A 384 -28.31 -1.27 -8.66
C ASP A 384 -27.75 -2.60 -9.18
N LYS A 385 -28.44 -3.69 -8.85
CA LYS A 385 -28.11 -5.04 -9.36
C LYS A 385 -27.96 -5.10 -10.89
N LYS A 386 -28.66 -4.24 -11.63
CA LYS A 386 -28.60 -4.19 -13.10
C LYS A 386 -27.28 -3.64 -13.64
N GLU A 387 -26.56 -2.86 -12.84
CA GLU A 387 -25.31 -2.18 -13.20
C GLU A 387 -24.12 -3.14 -12.99
N VAL A 388 -24.22 -4.03 -12.01
CA VAL A 388 -23.17 -4.99 -11.66
C VAL A 388 -23.29 -6.32 -12.40
N VAL A 389 -24.44 -6.60 -13.03
CA VAL A 389 -24.61 -7.79 -13.90
C VAL A 389 -23.90 -7.55 -15.23
N GLY A 390 -23.10 -8.50 -15.68
CA GLY A 390 -22.42 -8.41 -16.97
C GLY A 390 -21.21 -9.34 -17.08
N GLU A 391 -20.49 -9.21 -18.20
CA GLU A 391 -19.22 -9.90 -18.43
C GLU A 391 -18.06 -9.09 -17.82
N TYR A 392 -17.11 -9.79 -17.20
CA TYR A 392 -15.95 -9.20 -16.52
C TYR A 392 -14.67 -9.91 -16.94
N LYS A 393 -13.61 -9.14 -17.11
CA LYS A 393 -12.23 -9.62 -17.04
C LYS A 393 -11.90 -9.92 -15.58
N PHE A 394 -11.59 -11.17 -15.28
CA PHE A 394 -11.40 -11.72 -13.95
C PHE A 394 -9.93 -12.07 -13.70
N ILE A 395 -9.40 -11.61 -12.58
CA ILE A 395 -8.06 -11.94 -12.10
C ILE A 395 -8.20 -12.64 -10.74
N ASN A 396 -7.46 -13.73 -10.55
CA ASN A 396 -7.22 -14.33 -9.25
C ASN A 396 -5.73 -14.24 -8.92
N HIS A 397 -5.38 -13.43 -7.91
CA HIS A 397 -3.98 -13.19 -7.54
C HIS A 397 -3.31 -14.38 -6.86
N GLY A 398 -4.06 -15.41 -6.46
CA GLY A 398 -3.59 -16.57 -5.70
C GLY A 398 -2.90 -16.17 -4.39
N LYS A 399 -2.11 -17.09 -3.83
CA LYS A 399 -1.28 -16.87 -2.62
C LYS A 399 0.21 -17.12 -2.84
N ASP A 400 0.61 -17.48 -4.06
CA ASP A 400 1.99 -17.83 -4.43
C ASP A 400 2.92 -16.60 -4.49
N ILE A 401 4.22 -16.82 -4.28
CA ILE A 401 5.27 -15.88 -4.70
C ILE A 401 5.75 -16.31 -6.08
N SER A 402 5.38 -15.54 -7.12
CA SER A 402 5.58 -15.97 -8.51
C SER A 402 5.82 -14.79 -9.44
N SER A 403 6.71 -15.00 -10.41
CA SER A 403 6.96 -14.04 -11.50
C SER A 403 5.97 -14.17 -12.66
N LEU A 404 5.10 -15.19 -12.64
CA LEU A 404 4.07 -15.36 -13.68
C LEU A 404 3.11 -14.18 -13.66
N ILE A 405 2.96 -13.52 -14.82
CA ILE A 405 1.92 -12.53 -15.05
C ILE A 405 0.58 -13.27 -15.19
N LYS A 406 -0.35 -13.02 -14.28
CA LYS A 406 -1.68 -13.64 -14.32
C LYS A 406 -2.56 -12.84 -15.28
N GLU A 407 -2.84 -13.43 -16.43
CA GLU A 407 -3.72 -12.84 -17.43
C GLU A 407 -5.19 -12.96 -17.01
N SER A 408 -5.99 -11.95 -17.33
CA SER A 408 -7.42 -11.95 -17.02
C SER A 408 -8.19 -12.89 -17.92
N GLU A 409 -9.16 -13.57 -17.33
CA GLU A 409 -10.06 -14.51 -18.01
C GLU A 409 -11.50 -14.00 -17.96
N LEU A 410 -12.38 -14.45 -18.86
CA LEU A 410 -13.75 -13.94 -18.89
C LEU A 410 -14.69 -14.73 -17.97
N ILE A 411 -15.42 -14.00 -17.13
CA ILE A 411 -16.56 -14.52 -16.36
C ILE A 411 -17.80 -13.67 -16.62
N THR A 412 -18.98 -14.18 -16.30
CA THR A 412 -20.23 -13.42 -16.30
C THR A 412 -20.91 -13.51 -14.94
N LEU A 413 -21.24 -12.35 -14.37
CA LEU A 413 -22.12 -12.24 -13.21
C LEU A 413 -23.58 -12.24 -13.68
N GLU A 414 -24.21 -13.41 -13.67
CA GLU A 414 -25.56 -13.62 -14.19
C GLU A 414 -26.62 -12.98 -13.29
N LYS A 415 -27.72 -12.49 -13.89
CA LYS A 415 -28.84 -11.88 -13.14
C LYS A 415 -29.45 -12.80 -12.07
N ASN A 416 -29.39 -14.11 -12.29
CA ASN A 416 -29.90 -15.12 -11.36
C ASN A 416 -28.94 -15.43 -10.19
N GLY A 417 -27.80 -14.72 -10.07
CA GLY A 417 -26.82 -14.92 -9.00
C GLY A 417 -25.78 -16.00 -9.30
N LYS A 418 -25.67 -16.48 -10.55
CA LYS A 418 -24.61 -17.42 -10.94
C LYS A 418 -23.38 -16.70 -11.48
N VAL A 419 -22.21 -17.29 -11.27
CA VAL A 419 -20.99 -16.97 -12.00
C VAL A 419 -20.79 -18.05 -13.08
N THR A 420 -20.63 -17.64 -14.33
CA THR A 420 -20.37 -18.51 -15.49
C THR A 420 -19.12 -18.04 -16.25
N GLY A 421 -18.60 -18.85 -17.18
CA GLY A 421 -17.41 -18.53 -17.98
C GLY A 421 -16.20 -19.37 -17.58
N TYR A 422 -15.06 -18.72 -17.38
CA TYR A 422 -13.80 -19.36 -16.99
C TYR A 422 -13.90 -20.16 -15.69
N VAL A 423 -14.59 -19.60 -14.69
CA VAL A 423 -14.96 -20.28 -13.44
C VAL A 423 -16.47 -20.40 -13.31
N SER A 424 -16.91 -21.28 -12.41
CA SER A 424 -18.33 -21.44 -12.07
C SER A 424 -18.55 -21.23 -10.58
N GLY A 425 -19.65 -20.57 -10.25
CA GLY A 425 -19.94 -20.23 -8.86
C GLY A 425 -21.26 -19.53 -8.66
N GLU A 426 -21.40 -18.88 -7.51
CA GLU A 426 -22.53 -18.02 -7.17
C GLU A 426 -22.02 -16.65 -6.72
N TRP A 427 -22.83 -15.63 -6.91
CA TRP A 427 -22.56 -14.29 -6.41
C TRP A 427 -23.84 -13.67 -5.86
N LYS A 428 -23.67 -12.83 -4.84
CA LYS A 428 -24.75 -12.02 -4.27
C LYS A 428 -24.22 -10.63 -3.94
N GLN A 429 -25.08 -9.65 -4.15
CA GLN A 429 -24.90 -8.31 -3.62
C GLN A 429 -25.49 -8.30 -2.19
N THR A 430 -24.65 -8.14 -1.17
CA THR A 430 -25.05 -8.22 0.25
C THR A 430 -25.47 -6.89 0.86
N GLY A 431 -25.03 -5.78 0.25
CA GLY A 431 -25.33 -4.41 0.66
C GLY A 431 -25.56 -3.47 -0.52
N GLU A 432 -25.41 -2.16 -0.30
CA GLU A 432 -25.55 -1.16 -1.36
C GLU A 432 -24.43 -1.27 -2.41
N ASN A 433 -23.25 -1.76 -2.01
CA ASN A 433 -22.08 -1.97 -2.85
C ASN A 433 -21.28 -3.23 -2.51
N SER A 434 -21.61 -3.92 -1.42
CA SER A 434 -20.91 -5.15 -1.01
C SER A 434 -21.23 -6.33 -1.93
N VAL A 435 -20.22 -7.14 -2.22
CA VAL A 435 -20.33 -8.38 -3.00
C VAL A 435 -19.76 -9.55 -2.23
N GLN A 436 -20.44 -10.69 -2.31
CA GLN A 436 -19.90 -11.98 -1.93
C GLN A 436 -19.92 -12.91 -3.15
N LEU A 437 -18.80 -13.56 -3.42
CA LEU A 437 -18.66 -14.59 -4.47
C LEU A 437 -18.30 -15.93 -3.82
N GLU A 438 -18.90 -17.01 -4.31
CA GLU A 438 -18.51 -18.38 -3.99
C GLU A 438 -18.02 -19.04 -5.28
N ILE A 439 -16.71 -19.23 -5.39
CA ILE A 439 -16.05 -19.78 -6.59
C ILE A 439 -15.20 -20.96 -6.15
N ASP A 440 -15.40 -22.12 -6.77
CA ASP A 440 -14.67 -23.36 -6.48
C ASP A 440 -14.65 -23.76 -4.99
N GLY A 441 -15.71 -23.41 -4.25
CA GLY A 441 -15.85 -23.70 -2.81
C GLY A 441 -15.13 -22.72 -1.88
N VAL A 442 -14.58 -21.63 -2.42
CA VAL A 442 -13.97 -20.53 -1.66
C VAL A 442 -14.91 -19.33 -1.68
N THR A 443 -15.14 -18.74 -0.51
CA THR A 443 -15.95 -17.52 -0.35
C THR A 443 -15.04 -16.31 -0.35
N TYR A 444 -15.42 -15.29 -1.13
CA TYR A 444 -14.74 -14.00 -1.25
C TYR A 444 -15.71 -12.89 -0.88
N ASP A 445 -15.30 -11.99 0.00
CA ASP A 445 -16.09 -10.84 0.44
C ASP A 445 -15.37 -9.53 0.07
N GLY A 446 -16.13 -8.58 -0.46
CA GLY A 446 -15.56 -7.36 -1.00
C GLY A 446 -16.60 -6.33 -1.44
N VAL A 447 -16.21 -5.51 -2.41
CA VAL A 447 -17.02 -4.38 -2.88
C VAL A 447 -17.06 -4.29 -4.40
N PHE A 448 -18.19 -3.82 -4.91
CA PHE A 448 -18.30 -3.21 -6.23
C PHE A 448 -17.84 -1.75 -6.18
N LEU A 449 -17.32 -1.25 -7.29
CA LEU A 449 -16.85 0.12 -7.43
C LEU A 449 -16.86 0.52 -8.90
N ARG A 450 -17.25 1.74 -9.22
CA ARG A 450 -16.99 2.29 -10.55
C ARG A 450 -15.60 2.91 -10.60
N GLN A 451 -14.82 2.54 -11.61
CA GLN A 451 -13.45 3.03 -11.78
C GLN A 451 -13.20 3.47 -13.22
N TRP A 452 -12.14 4.26 -13.39
CA TRP A 452 -11.61 4.59 -14.70
C TRP A 452 -10.68 3.48 -15.19
N ASP A 453 -11.04 2.86 -16.32
CA ASP A 453 -10.13 2.00 -17.08
C ASP A 453 -9.32 2.88 -18.04
N GLU A 454 -8.05 3.09 -17.72
CA GLU A 454 -7.14 3.93 -18.50
C GLU A 454 -6.91 3.37 -19.92
N VAL A 455 -6.88 2.04 -20.07
CA VAL A 455 -6.61 1.33 -21.34
C VAL A 455 -7.72 1.58 -22.36
N ASN A 456 -8.96 1.59 -21.87
CA ASN A 456 -10.14 1.81 -22.69
C ASN A 456 -10.62 3.27 -22.68
N SER A 457 -10.07 4.10 -21.79
CA SER A 457 -10.53 5.47 -21.53
C SER A 457 -12.05 5.54 -21.27
N LYS A 458 -12.54 4.65 -20.41
CA LYS A 458 -13.96 4.58 -20.01
C LYS A 458 -14.12 4.32 -18.52
N GLU A 459 -15.23 4.78 -17.97
CA GLU A 459 -15.72 4.33 -16.67
C GLU A 459 -16.27 2.90 -16.81
N VAL A 460 -15.84 2.00 -15.94
CA VAL A 460 -16.26 0.60 -15.89
C VAL A 460 -16.71 0.22 -14.47
N MET A 461 -17.65 -0.73 -14.38
CA MET A 461 -17.91 -1.38 -13.10
C MET A 461 -16.77 -2.35 -12.78
N THR A 462 -16.31 -2.35 -11.54
CA THR A 462 -15.33 -3.30 -11.03
C THR A 462 -15.83 -3.97 -9.77
N PHE A 463 -15.20 -5.08 -9.40
CA PHE A 463 -15.26 -5.59 -8.05
C PHE A 463 -13.86 -6.00 -7.58
N THR A 464 -13.66 -5.94 -6.27
CA THR A 464 -12.49 -6.48 -5.58
C THR A 464 -12.96 -7.19 -4.32
N ALA A 465 -12.47 -8.41 -4.10
CA ALA A 465 -12.85 -9.23 -2.96
C ALA A 465 -11.68 -10.07 -2.45
N LEU A 466 -11.70 -10.36 -1.15
CA LEU A 466 -10.70 -11.18 -0.48
C LEU A 466 -11.37 -12.41 0.10
N SER A 467 -10.76 -13.57 -0.06
CA SER A 467 -11.22 -14.81 0.56
C SER A 467 -10.75 -14.97 2.00
N ASN A 468 -11.41 -15.89 2.69
CA ASN A 468 -10.99 -16.38 4.00
C ASN A 468 -9.63 -17.13 3.98
N ASP A 469 -9.10 -17.49 2.81
CA ASP A 469 -7.75 -18.06 2.65
C ASP A 469 -6.67 -17.03 2.28
N GLY A 470 -7.04 -15.74 2.17
CA GLY A 470 -6.10 -14.64 1.92
C GLY A 470 -5.77 -14.41 0.44
N THR A 471 -6.63 -14.86 -0.45
CA THR A 471 -6.52 -14.68 -1.90
C THR A 471 -7.41 -13.54 -2.37
N ALA A 472 -6.82 -12.57 -3.08
CA ALA A 472 -7.57 -11.49 -3.73
C ALA A 472 -8.06 -11.88 -5.13
N ILE A 473 -9.30 -11.51 -5.45
CA ILE A 473 -9.87 -11.58 -6.81
C ILE A 473 -10.36 -10.21 -7.25
N TRP A 474 -10.15 -9.91 -8.52
CA TRP A 474 -10.61 -8.68 -9.16
C TRP A 474 -11.48 -8.99 -10.37
N GLY A 475 -12.43 -8.10 -10.63
CA GLY A 475 -13.20 -8.07 -11.87
C GLY A 475 -13.24 -6.66 -12.44
N SER A 476 -13.01 -6.53 -13.74
CA SER A 476 -13.25 -5.30 -14.50
C SER A 476 -14.25 -5.58 -15.61
N GLN A 477 -15.39 -4.88 -15.62
CA GLN A 477 -16.45 -5.12 -16.59
C GLN A 477 -15.94 -4.87 -18.01
N VAL A 478 -16.31 -5.76 -18.93
CA VAL A 478 -15.93 -5.64 -20.33
C VAL A 478 -16.54 -4.38 -20.94
N VAL A 479 -15.73 -3.63 -21.67
CA VAL A 479 -16.17 -2.45 -22.40
C VAL A 479 -16.82 -2.87 -23.73
N GLU A 480 -18.10 -2.54 -23.89
CA GLU A 480 -18.82 -2.69 -25.17
C GLU A 480 -18.47 -1.62 -26.21
#